data_AF-A0A2E6PHN8-F1
#
_entry.id   AF-A0A2E6PHN8-F1
#
_cell.length_a   1.000
_cell.length_b   1.000
_cell.length_c   1.000
_cell.angle_alpha   90.00
_cell.angle_beta   90.00
_cell.angle_gamma   90.00
#
_symmetry.space_group_name_H-M   'P 1'
#
loop_
_entity.id
_entity.type
_entity.pdbx_description
1 polymer ?
#
loop_
_entity_poly.entity_id
_entity_poly.type
_entity_poly.pdbx_seq_one_letter_code
_entity_poly.pdbx_strand_id
1 'polypeptide(L)'
;MVMEICNHDDFFKKQSLVMKFVGTLVVVSSVLVSSVGNAQLQPDPTRYEYSIVGFENQDFQATPPAEAILLIGSSSIGFWNEDAPFDLAPLTVISRGFGGSVMNDVIHYFNRIVLKYNPRAIVLYEGDNDLAYGLTPATILDQLDQVITLIKSNLPNTRLYLLSVKPSIARSDLWGLAQQINSGFSDQARSDEDIFHVEVDKYLLTEGGNFRPELYRADQLHLNEAGYDIWADVIRAALTVQEAQFESSTMGTTFYTTTADLLSDCITLQSTTGEDPIYLSLGFYLIDGELALKDFAIREVPDSSCSDTLNVSPSADGTVATALYQTDSLFVRGSGIRYRLSAEHSATRRPLGQNSGLYLFDNIEFEIID
;
A
#
# COMPACT_ATOMS: atom_id res chain seq x y z
N MET A 1 97.78 56.70 -17.25
CA MET A 1 97.10 56.61 -18.56
C MET A 1 95.60 56.62 -18.28
N VAL A 2 95.11 57.73 -17.72
CA VAL A 2 94.25 58.72 -18.40
C VAL A 2 93.07 58.08 -19.13
N MET A 3 91.96 57.96 -18.40
CA MET A 3 90.68 58.51 -18.83
C MET A 3 89.89 58.87 -17.56
N GLU A 4 89.91 60.16 -17.26
CA GLU A 4 88.98 60.83 -16.35
C GLU A 4 87.94 61.53 -17.21
N ILE A 5 86.69 61.55 -16.75
CA ILE A 5 85.79 62.70 -16.51
C ILE A 5 84.64 62.10 -15.68
N CYS A 6 84.64 62.29 -14.35
CA CYS A 6 83.78 63.20 -13.55
C CYS A 6 82.26 62.99 -13.76
N ASN A 7 81.36 62.93 -12.76
CA ASN A 7 81.33 63.38 -11.36
C ASN A 7 80.16 62.63 -10.64
N HIS A 8 80.31 62.14 -9.39
CA HIS A 8 79.83 62.71 -8.10
C HIS A 8 78.35 63.13 -8.06
N ASP A 9 77.55 62.97 -7.00
CA ASP A 9 77.60 62.35 -5.66
C ASP A 9 76.13 62.54 -5.16
N ASP A 10 75.47 61.55 -4.57
CA ASP A 10 75.39 61.33 -3.12
C ASP A 10 74.80 62.53 -2.34
N PHE A 11 73.64 62.38 -1.68
CA PHE A 11 73.38 63.01 -0.37
C PHE A 11 72.13 62.48 0.35
N PHE A 12 72.40 61.91 1.53
CA PHE A 12 71.56 61.29 2.56
C PHE A 12 70.33 62.03 3.13
N LYS A 13 69.45 61.21 3.77
CA LYS A 13 68.64 61.45 5.01
C LYS A 13 67.36 62.31 4.83
N LYS A 14 66.18 62.00 5.40
CA LYS A 14 65.88 61.49 6.76
C LYS A 14 64.38 61.11 6.90
N GLN A 15 64.08 60.28 7.90
CA GLN A 15 62.78 59.73 8.34
C GLN A 15 61.66 60.74 8.67
N SER A 16 60.40 60.34 8.44
CA SER A 16 59.22 60.56 9.33
C SER A 16 58.06 59.69 8.79
N LEU A 17 57.76 58.53 9.37
CA LEU A 17 56.69 58.34 10.36
C LEU A 17 55.37 59.01 9.94
N VAL A 18 54.37 58.19 9.55
CA VAL A 18 52.95 58.24 9.97
C VAL A 18 52.19 57.11 9.27
N MET A 19 51.93 56.08 10.06
CA MET A 19 50.75 55.22 10.12
C MET A 19 49.57 55.65 9.22
N LYS A 20 49.15 54.77 8.29
CA LYS A 20 47.76 54.67 7.79
C LYS A 20 47.53 53.31 7.12
N PHE A 21 46.93 52.41 7.90
CA PHE A 21 46.03 51.32 7.49
C PHE A 21 46.28 50.66 6.11
N VAL A 22 47.09 49.61 6.07
CA VAL A 22 46.94 48.56 5.06
C VAL A 22 45.80 47.67 5.56
N GLY A 23 44.63 47.87 4.97
CA GLY A 23 43.45 47.07 5.24
C GLY A 23 43.71 45.61 4.89
N THR A 24 43.57 44.74 5.89
CA THR A 24 43.38 43.30 5.69
C THR A 24 42.10 43.09 4.91
N LEU A 25 42.19 42.95 3.58
CA LEU A 25 41.07 42.48 2.77
C LEU A 25 41.07 40.94 2.86
N VAL A 26 40.48 40.40 3.91
CA VAL A 26 40.03 39.00 3.90
C VAL A 26 38.88 38.94 2.91
N VAL A 27 39.15 38.46 1.71
CA VAL A 27 38.09 38.07 0.77
C VAL A 27 37.44 36.81 1.35
N VAL A 28 36.44 37.00 2.21
CA VAL A 28 35.47 35.95 2.50
C VAL A 28 34.61 35.83 1.24
N SER A 29 35.06 34.99 0.30
CA SER A 29 34.19 34.49 -0.75
C SER A 29 33.17 33.56 -0.10
N SER A 30 32.08 34.14 0.41
CA SER A 30 30.85 33.44 0.68
C SER A 30 30.34 32.87 -0.64
N VAL A 31 30.69 31.61 -0.92
CA VAL A 31 30.02 30.80 -1.93
C VAL A 31 28.61 30.56 -1.38
N LEU A 32 27.70 31.48 -1.71
CA LEU A 32 26.29 31.16 -1.74
C LEU A 32 26.13 30.13 -2.85
N VAL A 33 26.20 28.84 -2.48
CA VAL A 33 25.62 27.79 -3.32
C VAL A 33 24.13 28.05 -3.30
N SER A 34 23.65 28.84 -4.25
CA SER A 34 22.24 28.92 -4.57
C SER A 34 21.84 27.50 -4.96
N SER A 35 21.22 26.76 -4.04
CA SER A 35 20.45 25.57 -4.38
C SER A 35 19.29 26.06 -5.24
N VAL A 36 19.53 26.22 -6.54
CA VAL A 36 18.46 26.34 -7.51
C VAL A 36 17.81 24.96 -7.50
N GLY A 37 16.80 24.80 -6.65
CA GLY A 37 15.94 23.62 -6.71
C GLY A 37 15.40 23.59 -8.12
N ASN A 38 15.78 22.58 -8.90
CA ASN A 38 15.02 22.25 -10.10
C ASN A 38 13.63 21.92 -9.59
N ALA A 39 12.69 22.87 -9.70
CA ALA A 39 11.29 22.58 -9.53
C ALA A 39 10.96 21.50 -10.55
N GLN A 40 10.82 20.26 -10.07
CA GLN A 40 10.40 19.16 -10.93
C GLN A 40 9.03 19.55 -11.49
N LEU A 41 8.95 19.63 -12.81
CA LEU A 41 7.74 20.10 -13.48
C LEU A 41 6.66 19.03 -13.31
N GLN A 42 5.66 19.31 -12.47
CA GLN A 42 4.48 18.47 -12.35
C GLN A 42 3.67 18.55 -13.65
N PRO A 43 3.14 17.44 -14.16
CA PRO A 43 2.22 17.50 -15.30
C PRO A 43 0.95 18.27 -14.89
N ASP A 44 0.38 19.02 -15.83
CA ASP A 44 -0.86 19.77 -15.58
C ASP A 44 -2.02 18.80 -15.30
N PRO A 45 -2.66 18.85 -14.11
CA PRO A 45 -3.76 17.95 -13.77
C PRO A 45 -4.98 18.09 -14.69
N THR A 46 -5.19 19.27 -15.28
CA THR A 46 -6.38 19.55 -16.11
C THR A 46 -6.47 18.69 -17.36
N ARG A 47 -5.39 17.97 -17.72
CA ARG A 47 -5.38 16.94 -18.78
C ARG A 47 -6.39 15.81 -18.54
N TYR A 48 -6.84 15.59 -17.29
CA TYR A 48 -7.84 14.57 -16.97
C TYR A 48 -9.24 15.10 -16.73
N GLU A 49 -9.48 16.39 -16.94
CA GLU A 49 -10.81 16.98 -16.72
C GLU A 49 -11.92 16.21 -17.43
N TYR A 50 -11.66 15.75 -18.66
CA TYR A 50 -12.59 14.91 -19.41
C TYR A 50 -12.93 13.59 -18.71
N SER A 51 -11.95 12.91 -18.12
CA SER A 51 -12.15 11.67 -17.35
C SER A 51 -12.95 11.94 -16.07
N ILE A 52 -12.66 13.04 -15.36
CA ILE A 52 -13.36 13.40 -14.13
C ILE A 52 -14.83 13.72 -14.41
N VAL A 53 -15.10 14.51 -15.45
CA VAL A 53 -16.47 14.78 -15.92
C VAL A 53 -17.16 13.49 -16.38
N GLY A 54 -16.40 12.53 -16.94
CA GLY A 54 -16.89 11.19 -17.26
C GLY A 54 -17.46 10.47 -16.03
N PHE A 55 -16.72 10.44 -14.92
CA PHE A 55 -17.20 9.87 -13.66
C PHE A 55 -18.39 10.63 -13.10
N GLU A 56 -18.38 11.96 -13.13
CA GLU A 56 -19.50 12.77 -12.65
C GLU A 56 -20.79 12.50 -13.44
N ASN A 57 -20.68 12.30 -14.75
CA ASN A 57 -21.81 11.90 -15.59
C ASN A 57 -22.29 10.48 -15.26
N GLN A 58 -21.37 9.53 -15.03
CA GLN A 58 -21.74 8.17 -14.59
C GLN A 58 -22.51 8.21 -13.27
N ASP A 59 -22.02 8.97 -12.28
CA ASP A 59 -22.67 9.14 -10.98
C ASP A 59 -24.07 9.77 -11.11
N PHE A 60 -24.24 10.68 -12.07
CA PHE A 60 -25.53 11.30 -12.35
C PHE A 60 -26.53 10.32 -12.97
N GLN A 61 -26.06 9.40 -13.82
CA GLN A 61 -26.91 8.36 -14.42
C GLN A 61 -27.22 7.23 -13.44
N ALA A 62 -26.26 6.88 -12.59
CA ALA A 62 -26.36 5.82 -11.60
C ALA A 62 -25.70 6.27 -10.29
N THR A 63 -26.52 6.50 -9.26
CA THR A 63 -26.01 6.92 -7.95
C THR A 63 -25.05 5.84 -7.41
N PRO A 64 -23.81 6.20 -7.06
CA PRO A 64 -22.86 5.26 -6.47
C PRO A 64 -23.34 4.71 -5.13
N PRO A 65 -22.96 3.48 -4.77
CA PRO A 65 -23.22 2.94 -3.44
C PRO A 65 -22.57 3.83 -2.36
N ALA A 66 -23.22 3.94 -1.20
CA ALA A 66 -22.67 4.65 -0.05
C ALA A 66 -21.64 3.77 0.68
N GLU A 67 -20.71 4.40 1.41
CA GLU A 67 -19.71 3.73 2.26
C GLU A 67 -18.95 2.60 1.53
N ALA A 68 -18.72 2.76 0.24
CA ALA A 68 -18.02 1.78 -0.59
C ALA A 68 -16.49 1.91 -0.46
N ILE A 69 -15.77 0.89 -0.92
CA ILE A 69 -14.33 0.96 -1.12
C ILE A 69 -14.07 1.68 -2.44
N LEU A 70 -13.34 2.79 -2.42
CA LEU A 70 -13.04 3.57 -3.60
C LEU A 70 -11.68 3.16 -4.17
N LEU A 71 -11.65 2.69 -5.42
CA LEU A 71 -10.42 2.35 -6.14
C LEU A 71 -10.01 3.54 -7.00
N ILE A 72 -8.87 4.16 -6.71
CA ILE A 72 -8.33 5.30 -7.45
C ILE A 72 -6.89 5.06 -7.88
N GLY A 73 -6.48 5.77 -8.91
CA GLY A 73 -5.11 5.77 -9.38
C GLY A 73 -5.04 5.78 -10.89
N SER A 74 -3.85 5.46 -11.37
CA SER A 74 -3.53 5.61 -12.79
C SER A 74 -4.14 4.53 -13.70
N SER A 75 -3.62 4.41 -14.92
CA SER A 75 -4.16 3.53 -15.97
C SER A 75 -4.28 2.07 -15.55
N SER A 76 -3.53 1.59 -14.55
CA SER A 76 -3.69 0.20 -14.08
C SER A 76 -5.02 -0.01 -13.35
N ILE A 77 -5.48 0.95 -12.55
CA ILE A 77 -6.86 0.93 -12.04
C ILE A 77 -7.84 1.28 -13.15
N GLY A 78 -7.47 2.23 -14.02
CA GLY A 78 -8.34 2.66 -15.13
C GLY A 78 -8.75 1.54 -16.09
N PHE A 79 -7.82 0.63 -16.41
CA PHE A 79 -8.08 -0.56 -17.22
C PHE A 79 -8.82 -1.67 -16.46
N TRP A 80 -8.90 -1.58 -15.13
CA TRP A 80 -9.58 -2.52 -14.25
C TRP A 80 -10.96 -2.01 -13.81
N ASN A 81 -11.35 -0.78 -14.18
CA ASN A 81 -12.57 -0.15 -13.68
C ASN A 81 -13.85 -0.99 -13.88
N GLU A 82 -13.96 -1.65 -15.04
CA GLU A 82 -15.14 -2.46 -15.40
C GLU A 82 -15.16 -3.81 -14.70
N ASP A 83 -13.99 -4.44 -14.52
CA ASP A 83 -13.86 -5.79 -13.96
C ASP A 83 -13.75 -5.80 -12.42
N ALA A 84 -13.20 -4.74 -11.82
CA ALA A 84 -12.94 -4.68 -10.38
C ALA A 84 -14.17 -4.98 -9.49
N PRO A 85 -15.40 -4.51 -9.80
CA PRO A 85 -16.59 -4.86 -9.01
C PRO A 85 -16.90 -6.35 -9.00
N PHE A 86 -16.61 -7.06 -10.10
CA PHE A 86 -16.78 -8.50 -10.16
C PHE A 86 -15.64 -9.22 -9.41
N ASP A 87 -14.41 -8.81 -9.66
CA ASP A 87 -13.22 -9.43 -9.09
C ASP A 87 -13.17 -9.35 -7.57
N LEU A 88 -13.60 -8.21 -7.01
CA LEU A 88 -13.61 -7.94 -5.58
C LEU A 88 -14.92 -8.34 -4.89
N ALA A 89 -15.91 -8.85 -5.63
CA ALA A 89 -17.18 -9.26 -5.04
C ALA A 89 -16.99 -10.23 -3.86
N PRO A 90 -17.83 -10.13 -2.82
CA PRO A 90 -18.95 -9.23 -2.62
C PRO A 90 -18.56 -7.86 -2.02
N LEU A 91 -17.28 -7.49 -1.96
CA LEU A 91 -16.88 -6.17 -1.48
C LEU A 91 -17.46 -5.09 -2.40
N THR A 92 -18.23 -4.19 -1.80
CA THR A 92 -18.87 -3.08 -2.50
C THR A 92 -17.82 -2.03 -2.85
N VAL A 93 -17.52 -1.90 -4.15
CA VAL A 93 -16.45 -1.02 -4.64
C VAL A 93 -16.96 0.03 -5.64
N ILE A 94 -16.24 1.14 -5.73
CA ILE A 94 -16.40 2.18 -6.76
C ILE A 94 -15.04 2.36 -7.45
N SER A 95 -14.96 2.09 -8.75
CA SER A 95 -13.72 2.22 -9.51
C SER A 95 -13.64 3.57 -10.22
N ARG A 96 -12.62 4.37 -9.90
CA ARG A 96 -12.37 5.73 -10.43
C ARG A 96 -10.92 5.89 -10.86
N GLY A 97 -10.32 4.87 -11.48
CA GLY A 97 -8.99 4.97 -12.07
C GLY A 97 -9.01 5.73 -13.40
N PHE A 98 -8.03 6.60 -13.64
CA PHE A 98 -7.94 7.41 -14.86
C PHE A 98 -6.51 7.42 -15.39
N GLY A 99 -6.37 7.55 -16.72
CA GLY A 99 -5.13 7.16 -17.40
C GLY A 99 -3.90 7.89 -16.90
N GLY A 100 -2.72 7.26 -16.83
CA GLY A 100 -1.42 7.93 -16.65
C GLY A 100 -1.27 8.95 -15.51
N SER A 101 -2.18 8.98 -14.52
CA SER A 101 -2.15 9.95 -13.44
C SER A 101 -0.92 9.80 -12.56
N VAL A 102 -0.64 10.87 -11.83
CA VAL A 102 0.39 10.99 -10.80
C VAL A 102 -0.27 11.40 -9.48
N MET A 103 0.46 11.31 -8.36
CA MET A 103 -0.07 11.64 -7.03
C MET A 103 -0.66 13.07 -6.97
N ASN A 104 -0.05 14.02 -7.68
CA ASN A 104 -0.54 15.40 -7.77
C ASN A 104 -1.94 15.53 -8.41
N ASP A 105 -2.31 14.63 -9.32
CA ASP A 105 -3.65 14.64 -9.94
C ASP A 105 -4.71 14.22 -8.91
N VAL A 106 -4.38 13.25 -8.04
CA VAL A 106 -5.24 12.85 -6.92
C VAL A 106 -5.45 14.01 -5.96
N ILE A 107 -4.38 14.74 -5.61
CA ILE A 107 -4.47 15.94 -4.76
C ILE A 107 -5.37 16.99 -5.43
N HIS A 108 -5.14 17.29 -6.71
CA HIS A 108 -5.89 18.30 -7.44
C HIS A 108 -7.39 17.97 -7.52
N TYR A 109 -7.73 16.71 -7.80
CA TYR A 109 -9.11 16.27 -7.95
C TYR A 109 -9.75 15.70 -6.68
N PHE A 110 -9.07 15.74 -5.53
CA PHE A 110 -9.50 15.10 -4.29
C PHE A 110 -10.98 15.30 -3.98
N ASN A 111 -11.47 16.54 -4.08
CA ASN A 111 -12.88 16.84 -3.80
C ASN A 111 -13.87 16.13 -4.73
N ARG A 112 -13.48 15.92 -5.99
CA ARG A 112 -14.33 15.37 -7.06
C ARG A 112 -14.24 13.86 -7.18
N ILE A 113 -13.07 13.28 -6.91
CA ILE A 113 -12.85 11.83 -7.04
C ILE A 113 -12.75 11.07 -5.73
N VAL A 114 -12.58 11.74 -4.58
CA VAL A 114 -12.52 11.09 -3.27
C VAL A 114 -13.62 11.61 -2.35
N LEU A 115 -13.56 12.90 -1.99
CA LEU A 115 -14.42 13.47 -0.94
C LEU A 115 -15.92 13.29 -1.25
N LYS A 116 -16.32 13.48 -2.51
CA LYS A 116 -17.71 13.32 -2.97
C LYS A 116 -18.30 11.95 -2.63
N TYR A 117 -17.50 10.89 -2.59
CA TYR A 117 -17.97 9.53 -2.38
C TYR A 117 -18.10 9.12 -0.92
N ASN A 118 -17.52 9.88 0.02
CA ASN A 118 -17.42 9.53 1.44
C ASN A 118 -17.08 8.04 1.66
N PRO A 119 -15.96 7.54 1.09
CA PRO A 119 -15.69 6.11 1.09
C PRO A 119 -15.26 5.61 2.47
N ARG A 120 -15.60 4.36 2.81
CA ARG A 120 -15.10 3.73 4.04
C ARG A 120 -13.62 3.34 3.93
N ALA A 121 -13.16 3.11 2.71
CA ALA A 121 -11.78 2.75 2.40
C ALA A 121 -11.38 3.24 1.01
N ILE A 122 -10.10 3.50 0.82
CA ILE A 122 -9.52 3.92 -0.46
C ILE A 122 -8.40 2.95 -0.83
N VAL A 123 -8.43 2.39 -2.04
CA VAL A 123 -7.28 1.71 -2.64
C VAL A 123 -6.63 2.69 -3.62
N LEU A 124 -5.39 3.07 -3.34
CA LEU A 124 -4.64 4.08 -4.11
C LEU A 124 -3.46 3.43 -4.85
N TYR A 125 -3.42 3.57 -6.17
CA TYR A 125 -2.29 3.17 -7.00
C TYR A 125 -1.68 4.34 -7.78
N GLU A 126 -0.57 4.88 -7.26
CA GLU A 126 0.22 5.94 -7.89
C GLU A 126 1.73 5.73 -7.67
N GLY A 127 2.58 6.46 -8.40
CA GLY A 127 4.04 6.38 -8.31
C GLY A 127 4.73 5.87 -9.58
N ASP A 128 4.07 4.99 -10.33
CA ASP A 128 4.61 4.44 -11.58
C ASP A 128 4.82 5.56 -12.63
N ASN A 129 3.78 6.38 -12.88
CA ASN A 129 3.89 7.49 -13.83
C ASN A 129 4.67 8.67 -13.26
N ASP A 130 4.60 8.90 -11.95
CA ASP A 130 5.36 9.95 -11.27
C ASP A 130 6.86 9.80 -11.58
N LEU A 131 7.38 8.58 -11.44
CA LEU A 131 8.76 8.26 -11.80
C LEU A 131 9.03 8.46 -13.30
N ALA A 132 8.09 8.10 -14.17
CA ALA A 132 8.21 8.32 -15.61
C ALA A 132 8.20 9.81 -16.00
N TYR A 133 7.57 10.68 -15.21
CA TYR A 133 7.67 12.14 -15.31
C TYR A 133 8.95 12.71 -14.66
N GLY A 134 9.80 11.85 -14.09
CA GLY A 134 11.08 12.24 -13.50
C GLY A 134 10.98 12.77 -12.07
N LEU A 135 9.84 12.55 -11.38
CA LEU A 135 9.71 12.86 -9.96
C LEU A 135 10.58 11.93 -9.12
N THR A 136 11.13 12.43 -8.01
CA THR A 136 11.90 11.57 -7.08
C THR A 136 10.96 10.82 -6.14
N PRO A 137 11.38 9.66 -5.59
CA PRO A 137 10.65 9.00 -4.52
C PRO A 137 10.30 9.93 -3.35
N ALA A 138 11.21 10.82 -2.96
CA ALA A 138 10.95 11.80 -1.90
C ALA A 138 9.79 12.75 -2.27
N THR A 139 9.79 13.30 -3.48
CA THR A 139 8.70 14.15 -3.98
C THR A 139 7.34 13.42 -3.95
N ILE A 140 7.33 12.14 -4.34
CA ILE A 140 6.12 11.33 -4.41
C ILE A 140 5.59 11.01 -3.01
N LEU A 141 6.48 10.70 -2.06
CA LEU A 141 6.11 10.48 -0.67
C LEU A 141 5.63 11.76 0.02
N ASP A 142 6.23 12.92 -0.27
CA ASP A 142 5.74 14.22 0.20
C ASP A 142 4.32 14.52 -0.36
N GLN A 143 4.00 14.04 -1.55
CA GLN A 143 2.66 14.16 -2.13
C GLN A 143 1.69 13.15 -1.51
N LEU A 144 2.14 11.94 -1.20
CA LEU A 144 1.35 10.98 -0.43
C LEU A 144 0.98 11.55 0.94
N ASP A 145 1.90 12.19 1.65
CA ASP A 145 1.63 12.84 2.94
C ASP A 145 0.53 13.91 2.84
N GLN A 146 0.47 14.63 1.72
CA GLN A 146 -0.61 15.58 1.44
C GLN A 146 -1.96 14.86 1.22
N VAL A 147 -1.97 13.76 0.46
CA VAL A 147 -3.17 12.93 0.28
C VAL A 147 -3.66 12.39 1.63
N ILE A 148 -2.78 11.83 2.45
CA ILE A 148 -3.10 11.34 3.80
C ILE A 148 -3.67 12.47 4.66
N THR A 149 -3.06 13.66 4.62
CA THR A 149 -3.55 14.82 5.35
C THR A 149 -4.96 15.23 4.92
N LEU A 150 -5.24 15.21 3.61
CA LEU A 150 -6.57 15.49 3.07
C LEU A 150 -7.60 14.44 3.51
N ILE A 151 -7.24 13.16 3.48
CA ILE A 151 -8.11 12.06 3.95
C ILE A 151 -8.41 12.25 5.44
N LYS A 152 -7.40 12.31 6.31
CA LYS A 152 -7.61 12.44 7.77
C LYS A 152 -8.41 13.69 8.16
N SER A 153 -8.24 14.79 7.42
CA SER A 153 -8.94 16.05 7.74
C SER A 153 -10.41 16.05 7.34
N ASN A 154 -10.78 15.32 6.29
CA ASN A 154 -12.14 15.37 5.72
C ASN A 154 -12.92 14.07 5.89
N LEU A 155 -12.22 12.95 6.07
CA LEU A 155 -12.69 11.57 6.06
C LEU A 155 -11.96 10.74 7.16
N PRO A 156 -12.11 11.10 8.45
CA PRO A 156 -11.26 10.58 9.52
C PRO A 156 -11.42 9.08 9.82
N ASN A 157 -12.47 8.43 9.31
CA ASN A 157 -12.72 6.99 9.50
C ASN A 157 -12.36 6.15 8.25
N THR A 158 -11.79 6.79 7.22
CA THR A 158 -11.47 6.13 5.96
C THR A 158 -10.11 5.46 6.03
N ARG A 159 -10.09 4.15 5.84
CA ARG A 159 -8.85 3.36 5.74
C ARG A 159 -8.19 3.57 4.38
N LEU A 160 -6.86 3.57 4.34
CA LEU A 160 -6.09 3.80 3.12
C LEU A 160 -5.21 2.59 2.80
N TYR A 161 -5.49 1.95 1.66
CA TYR A 161 -4.71 0.86 1.11
C TYR A 161 -3.80 1.40 0.01
N LEU A 162 -2.51 1.50 0.31
CA LEU A 162 -1.48 1.90 -0.63
C LEU A 162 -1.07 0.68 -1.43
N LEU A 163 -1.35 0.67 -2.73
CA LEU A 163 -0.97 -0.42 -3.60
C LEU A 163 0.45 -0.18 -4.12
N SER A 164 1.33 -1.18 -3.95
CA SER A 164 2.71 -1.06 -4.41
C SER A 164 2.81 -0.68 -5.87
N VAL A 165 3.77 0.19 -6.19
CA VAL A 165 4.20 0.43 -7.57
C VAL A 165 4.66 -0.90 -8.14
N LYS A 166 4.06 -1.32 -9.25
CA LYS A 166 4.29 -2.65 -9.84
C LYS A 166 5.58 -2.70 -10.68
N PRO A 167 6.19 -3.89 -10.83
CA PRO A 167 7.39 -4.08 -11.64
C PRO A 167 7.07 -4.15 -13.15
N SER A 168 6.96 -3.00 -13.81
CA SER A 168 6.77 -2.95 -15.27
C SER A 168 8.07 -3.04 -16.06
N ILE A 169 8.13 -3.93 -17.03
CA ILE A 169 9.34 -4.15 -17.86
C ILE A 169 9.66 -2.93 -18.71
N ALA A 170 8.65 -2.22 -19.22
CA ALA A 170 8.83 -0.96 -19.94
C ALA A 170 9.46 0.15 -19.08
N ARG A 171 9.51 -0.04 -17.76
CA ARG A 171 10.06 0.89 -16.75
C ARG A 171 11.06 0.20 -15.82
N SER A 172 11.70 -0.88 -16.27
CA SER A 172 12.63 -1.66 -15.44
C SER A 172 13.80 -0.84 -14.91
N ASP A 173 14.28 0.14 -15.67
CA ASP A 173 15.33 1.08 -15.24
C ASP A 173 14.92 1.96 -14.04
N LEU A 174 13.62 2.11 -13.79
CA LEU A 174 13.05 2.87 -12.67
C LEU A 174 12.71 1.98 -11.47
N TRP A 175 12.87 0.66 -11.57
CA TRP A 175 12.40 -0.29 -10.56
C TRP A 175 13.05 -0.05 -9.18
N GLY A 176 14.35 0.27 -9.14
CA GLY A 176 15.02 0.59 -7.88
C GLY A 176 14.49 1.87 -7.20
N LEU A 177 13.89 2.79 -7.95
CA LEU A 177 13.19 3.96 -7.40
C LEU A 177 11.77 3.61 -6.96
N ALA A 178 11.07 2.76 -7.72
CA ALA A 178 9.75 2.24 -7.34
C ALA A 178 9.82 1.47 -6.00
N GLN A 179 10.86 0.66 -5.79
CA GLN A 179 11.09 -0.03 -4.53
C GLN A 179 11.30 0.93 -3.34
N GLN A 180 11.87 2.12 -3.56
CA GLN A 180 11.98 3.14 -2.52
C GLN A 180 10.62 3.73 -2.16
N ILE A 181 9.74 3.93 -3.15
CA ILE A 181 8.36 4.36 -2.92
C ILE A 181 7.60 3.28 -2.14
N ASN A 182 7.67 2.01 -2.56
CA ASN A 182 7.03 0.89 -1.87
C ASN A 182 7.54 0.75 -0.43
N SER A 183 8.84 0.97 -0.18
CA SER A 183 9.37 1.02 1.18
C SER A 183 8.75 2.17 2.00
N GLY A 184 8.59 3.35 1.39
CA GLY A 184 7.90 4.48 2.04
C GLY A 184 6.43 4.18 2.34
N PHE A 185 5.74 3.44 1.48
CA PHE A 185 4.36 2.97 1.76
C PHE A 185 4.33 2.02 2.96
N SER A 186 5.27 1.08 3.05
CA SER A 186 5.45 0.24 4.25
C SER A 186 5.75 1.05 5.51
N ASP A 187 6.52 2.13 5.40
CA ASP A 187 6.84 3.00 6.55
C ASP A 187 5.57 3.71 7.06
N GLN A 188 4.74 4.23 6.14
CA GLN A 188 3.46 4.85 6.48
C GLN A 188 2.51 3.85 7.15
N ALA A 189 2.33 2.67 6.58
CA ALA A 189 1.48 1.61 7.13
C ALA A 189 1.95 1.11 8.51
N ARG A 190 3.24 1.19 8.83
CA ARG A 190 3.75 0.87 10.17
C ARG A 190 3.52 1.98 11.19
N SER A 191 3.33 3.21 10.73
CA SER A 191 3.17 4.38 11.58
C SER A 191 1.71 4.71 11.91
N ASP A 192 0.78 4.11 11.18
CA ASP A 192 -0.65 4.43 11.22
C ASP A 192 -1.49 3.17 10.98
N GLU A 193 -2.36 2.83 11.93
CA GLU A 193 -3.17 1.62 11.91
C GLU A 193 -4.28 1.63 10.86
N ASP A 194 -4.67 2.82 10.37
CA ASP A 194 -5.66 2.97 9.30
C ASP A 194 -5.02 2.95 7.90
N ILE A 195 -3.69 2.82 7.80
CA ILE A 195 -2.96 2.73 6.54
C ILE A 195 -2.40 1.33 6.36
N PHE A 196 -2.68 0.73 5.21
CA PHE A 196 -2.25 -0.60 4.83
C PHE A 196 -1.38 -0.51 3.57
N HIS A 197 -0.30 -1.26 3.53
CA HIS A 197 0.49 -1.43 2.31
C HIS A 197 0.15 -2.78 1.67
N VAL A 198 -0.35 -2.74 0.44
CA VAL A 198 -0.71 -3.92 -0.35
C VAL A 198 0.44 -4.25 -1.31
N GLU A 199 1.26 -5.22 -0.91
CA GLU A 199 2.51 -5.61 -1.58
C GLU A 199 2.31 -6.47 -2.84
N VAL A 200 1.53 -5.95 -3.80
CA VAL A 200 1.20 -6.65 -5.06
C VAL A 200 2.43 -6.88 -5.94
N ASP A 201 3.44 -6.04 -5.82
CA ASP A 201 4.68 -6.12 -6.59
C ASP A 201 5.41 -7.46 -6.41
N LYS A 202 5.38 -8.02 -5.19
CA LYS A 202 5.99 -9.32 -4.85
C LYS A 202 5.43 -10.47 -5.69
N TYR A 203 4.15 -10.41 -6.04
CA TYR A 203 3.46 -11.47 -6.79
C TYR A 203 3.56 -11.30 -8.31
N LEU A 204 4.00 -10.12 -8.76
CA LEU A 204 4.25 -9.79 -10.17
C LEU A 204 5.72 -10.03 -10.57
N LEU A 205 6.57 -10.42 -9.62
CA LEU A 205 7.91 -10.96 -9.84
C LEU A 205 7.89 -12.48 -9.74
N THR A 206 8.92 -13.13 -10.26
CA THR A 206 9.20 -14.53 -9.92
C THR A 206 9.71 -14.63 -8.49
N GLU A 207 9.70 -15.83 -7.90
CA GLU A 207 10.30 -16.08 -6.57
C GLU A 207 11.77 -15.64 -6.49
N GLY A 208 12.50 -15.69 -7.62
CA GLY A 208 13.87 -15.18 -7.73
C GLY A 208 13.99 -13.66 -7.91
N GLY A 209 12.89 -12.92 -7.88
CA GLY A 209 12.86 -11.46 -8.04
C GLY A 209 12.95 -10.97 -9.49
N ASN A 210 12.77 -11.84 -10.48
CA ASN A 210 12.82 -11.45 -11.90
C ASN A 210 11.47 -10.98 -12.42
N PHE A 211 11.47 -10.07 -13.40
CA PHE A 211 10.26 -9.62 -14.08
C PHE A 211 9.56 -10.78 -14.81
N ARG A 212 8.24 -10.71 -14.85
CA ARG A 212 7.34 -11.70 -15.47
C ARG A 212 6.68 -11.13 -16.75
N PRO A 213 7.33 -11.19 -17.92
CA PRO A 213 6.81 -10.59 -19.16
C PRO A 213 5.45 -11.13 -19.59
N GLU A 214 5.14 -12.37 -19.22
CA GLU A 214 3.89 -13.05 -19.53
C GLU A 214 2.68 -12.46 -18.81
N LEU A 215 2.86 -11.61 -17.80
CA LEU A 215 1.78 -10.93 -17.07
C LEU A 215 1.40 -9.57 -17.68
N TYR A 216 2.11 -9.14 -18.73
CA TYR A 216 1.93 -7.83 -19.32
C TYR A 216 1.39 -7.92 -20.75
N ARG A 217 0.76 -6.84 -21.20
CA ARG A 217 0.37 -6.63 -22.60
C ARG A 217 1.62 -6.43 -23.48
N ALA A 218 1.41 -6.28 -24.78
CA ALA A 218 2.48 -6.04 -25.74
C ALA A 218 3.32 -4.79 -25.43
N ASP A 219 2.76 -3.81 -24.71
CA ASP A 219 3.48 -2.61 -24.27
C ASP A 219 4.42 -2.84 -23.08
N GLN A 220 4.38 -4.02 -22.45
CA GLN A 220 5.21 -4.40 -21.30
C GLN A 220 5.07 -3.44 -20.10
N LEU A 221 3.97 -2.69 -20.04
CA LEU A 221 3.64 -1.71 -19.00
C LEU A 221 2.35 -2.09 -18.29
N HIS A 222 1.28 -2.34 -19.06
CA HIS A 222 -0.03 -2.65 -18.50
C HIS A 222 -0.22 -4.16 -18.36
N LEU A 223 -0.91 -4.57 -17.29
CA LEU A 223 -1.21 -5.98 -17.05
C LEU A 223 -2.15 -6.54 -18.12
N ASN A 224 -1.95 -7.80 -18.47
CA ASN A 224 -2.94 -8.60 -19.18
C ASN A 224 -3.89 -9.27 -18.18
N GLU A 225 -4.80 -10.13 -18.67
CA GLU A 225 -5.76 -10.87 -17.84
C GLU A 225 -5.08 -11.63 -16.69
N ALA A 226 -4.08 -12.46 -16.97
CA ALA A 226 -3.35 -13.20 -15.94
C ALA A 226 -2.64 -12.30 -14.92
N GLY A 227 -2.18 -11.12 -15.34
CA GLY A 227 -1.65 -10.10 -14.44
C GLY A 227 -2.73 -9.49 -13.54
N TYR A 228 -3.93 -9.23 -14.09
CA TYR A 228 -5.06 -8.73 -13.32
C TYR A 228 -5.68 -9.79 -12.40
N ASP A 229 -5.61 -11.08 -12.73
CA ASP A 229 -6.02 -12.15 -11.80
C ASP A 229 -5.18 -12.11 -10.52
N ILE A 230 -3.86 -12.00 -10.64
CA ILE A 230 -2.94 -11.86 -9.49
C ILE A 230 -3.25 -10.56 -8.74
N TRP A 231 -3.41 -9.45 -9.46
CA TRP A 231 -3.73 -8.15 -8.90
C TRP A 231 -5.00 -8.17 -8.06
N ALA A 232 -6.08 -8.73 -8.62
CA ALA A 232 -7.37 -8.88 -7.97
C ALA A 232 -7.28 -9.76 -6.72
N ASP A 233 -6.60 -10.92 -6.81
CA ASP A 233 -6.44 -11.83 -5.68
C ASP A 233 -5.71 -11.16 -4.52
N VAL A 234 -4.60 -10.47 -4.80
CA VAL A 234 -3.82 -9.79 -3.75
C VAL A 234 -4.62 -8.66 -3.11
N ILE A 235 -5.31 -7.84 -3.90
CA ILE A 235 -6.13 -6.74 -3.38
C ILE A 235 -7.31 -7.27 -2.57
N ARG A 236 -8.04 -8.27 -3.09
CA ARG A 236 -9.17 -8.88 -2.38
C ARG A 236 -8.72 -9.49 -1.06
N ALA A 237 -7.60 -10.20 -1.06
CA ALA A 237 -7.04 -10.78 0.14
C ALA A 237 -6.69 -9.72 1.19
N ALA A 238 -6.06 -8.61 0.77
CA ALA A 238 -5.70 -7.52 1.68
C ALA A 238 -6.91 -6.77 2.26
N LEU A 239 -8.00 -6.65 1.49
CA LEU A 239 -9.21 -5.96 1.94
C LEU A 239 -10.09 -6.82 2.86
N THR A 240 -10.13 -8.14 2.63
CA THR A 240 -11.17 -9.03 3.19
C THR A 240 -11.33 -8.91 4.70
N VAL A 241 -10.26 -9.03 5.48
CA VAL A 241 -10.37 -9.07 6.95
C VAL A 241 -10.99 -7.78 7.50
N GLN A 242 -10.51 -6.63 7.03
CA GLN A 242 -10.93 -5.33 7.53
C GLN A 242 -12.22 -4.82 6.89
N GLU A 243 -12.52 -5.16 5.64
CA GLU A 243 -13.64 -4.57 4.90
C GLU A 243 -14.88 -5.46 4.84
N ALA A 244 -14.74 -6.78 5.02
CA ALA A 244 -15.90 -7.69 4.93
C ALA A 244 -16.93 -7.47 6.04
N GLN A 245 -16.50 -6.92 7.18
CA GLN A 245 -17.38 -6.57 8.30
C GLN A 245 -18.51 -5.60 7.93
N PHE A 246 -18.32 -4.83 6.85
CA PHE A 246 -19.30 -3.85 6.35
C PHE A 246 -20.22 -4.44 5.28
N GLU A 247 -19.98 -5.67 4.84
CA GLU A 247 -20.80 -6.33 3.82
C GLU A 247 -21.88 -7.21 4.46
N SER A 248 -23.07 -7.19 3.85
CA SER A 248 -24.22 -7.98 4.30
C SER A 248 -24.18 -9.44 3.82
N SER A 249 -23.30 -9.75 2.86
CA SER A 249 -23.14 -11.09 2.30
C SER A 249 -21.75 -11.61 2.65
N THR A 250 -21.68 -12.89 3.00
CA THR A 250 -20.41 -13.54 3.34
C THR A 250 -19.66 -13.96 2.08
N MET A 251 -18.32 -13.92 2.17
CA MET A 251 -17.39 -14.53 1.23
C MET A 251 -17.14 -16.00 1.52
N GLY A 252 -17.43 -16.43 2.76
CA GLY A 252 -17.07 -17.76 3.25
C GLY A 252 -15.57 -17.85 3.53
N THR A 253 -15.04 -19.08 3.55
CA THR A 253 -13.60 -19.30 3.68
C THR A 253 -12.97 -19.53 2.32
N THR A 254 -11.98 -18.71 1.98
CA THR A 254 -11.24 -18.83 0.72
C THR A 254 -9.73 -18.97 0.99
N PHE A 255 -9.12 -19.99 0.40
CA PHE A 255 -7.67 -20.09 0.27
C PHE A 255 -7.22 -19.48 -1.07
N TYR A 256 -6.35 -18.46 -0.99
CA TYR A 256 -5.74 -17.81 -2.14
C TYR A 256 -4.41 -18.47 -2.44
N THR A 257 -4.33 -19.21 -3.54
CA THR A 257 -3.07 -19.86 -3.97
C THR A 257 -1.98 -18.85 -4.29
N THR A 258 -2.37 -17.66 -4.78
CA THR A 258 -1.47 -16.55 -5.11
C THR A 258 -0.72 -16.03 -3.89
N THR A 259 -1.42 -15.75 -2.80
CA THR A 259 -0.83 -15.16 -1.58
C THR A 259 -0.50 -16.16 -0.50
N ALA A 260 -0.96 -17.41 -0.64
CA ALA A 260 -0.98 -18.44 0.39
C ALA A 260 -1.73 -18.02 1.67
N ASP A 261 -2.67 -17.06 1.54
CA ASP A 261 -3.56 -16.67 2.62
C ASP A 261 -4.81 -17.57 2.66
N LEU A 262 -5.22 -17.95 3.86
CA LEU A 262 -6.54 -18.50 4.13
C LEU A 262 -7.36 -17.43 4.86
N LEU A 263 -8.44 -16.97 4.25
CA LEU A 263 -9.28 -15.91 4.80
C LEU A 263 -10.69 -16.44 5.02
N SER A 264 -11.21 -16.23 6.21
CA SER A 264 -12.59 -16.55 6.58
C SER A 264 -13.24 -15.27 7.08
N ASP A 265 -14.27 -14.83 6.38
CA ASP A 265 -14.85 -13.52 6.66
C ASP A 265 -15.97 -13.56 7.69
N CYS A 266 -16.53 -14.73 8.03
CA CYS A 266 -17.70 -14.84 8.90
C CYS A 266 -17.59 -16.02 9.85
N ILE A 267 -17.00 -15.77 11.02
CA ILE A 267 -16.76 -16.77 12.06
C ILE A 267 -17.53 -16.42 13.32
N THR A 268 -18.26 -17.38 13.87
CA THR A 268 -18.84 -17.28 15.21
C THR A 268 -17.81 -17.70 16.25
N LEU A 269 -17.37 -16.76 17.09
CA LEU A 269 -16.59 -17.07 18.28
C LEU A 269 -17.54 -17.59 19.37
N GLN A 270 -17.41 -18.86 19.72
CA GLN A 270 -18.27 -19.45 20.75
C GLN A 270 -17.70 -19.14 22.15
N SER A 271 -18.43 -18.31 22.91
CA SER A 271 -18.13 -18.10 24.32
C SER A 271 -18.86 -19.09 25.20
N THR A 272 -18.17 -19.62 26.21
CA THR A 272 -18.76 -20.51 27.23
C THR A 272 -19.54 -19.75 28.31
N THR A 273 -19.56 -18.41 28.26
CA THR A 273 -20.16 -17.55 29.30
C THR A 273 -21.64 -17.21 29.11
N GLY A 274 -22.25 -17.58 27.98
CA GLY A 274 -23.67 -17.31 27.69
C GLY A 274 -23.97 -15.88 27.22
N GLU A 275 -22.93 -15.16 26.78
CA GLU A 275 -23.02 -13.85 26.12
C GLU A 275 -23.45 -13.97 24.65
N ASP A 276 -23.85 -12.85 24.05
CA ASP A 276 -24.19 -12.79 22.62
C ASP A 276 -23.01 -13.27 21.76
N PRO A 277 -23.26 -13.96 20.63
CA PRO A 277 -22.20 -14.44 19.76
C PRO A 277 -21.38 -13.26 19.20
N ILE A 278 -20.06 -13.39 19.27
CA ILE A 278 -19.13 -12.45 18.63
C ILE A 278 -18.82 -12.98 17.23
N TYR A 279 -18.95 -12.13 16.23
CA TYR A 279 -18.65 -12.46 14.84
C TYR A 279 -17.31 -11.86 14.43
N LEU A 280 -16.48 -12.63 13.73
CA LEU A 280 -15.12 -12.25 13.37
C LEU A 280 -14.85 -12.54 11.89
N SER A 281 -13.96 -11.75 11.30
CA SER A 281 -13.13 -12.14 10.15
C SER A 281 -11.77 -12.59 10.67
N LEU A 282 -11.19 -13.66 10.13
CA LEU A 282 -9.82 -14.11 10.41
C LEU A 282 -9.02 -14.27 9.13
N GLY A 283 -7.75 -13.91 9.19
CA GLY A 283 -6.75 -14.27 8.19
C GLY A 283 -5.68 -15.19 8.77
N PHE A 284 -5.20 -16.11 7.95
CA PHE A 284 -4.07 -16.99 8.28
C PHE A 284 -3.04 -17.00 7.15
N TYR A 285 -1.77 -17.07 7.52
CA TYR A 285 -0.70 -17.51 6.63
C TYR A 285 -0.56 -19.02 6.66
N LEU A 286 -0.34 -19.65 5.51
CA LEU A 286 0.12 -21.04 5.46
C LEU A 286 1.66 -21.08 5.47
N ILE A 287 2.25 -21.63 6.53
CA ILE A 287 3.69 -21.71 6.73
C ILE A 287 4.05 -23.16 7.06
N ASP A 288 4.84 -23.82 6.21
CA ASP A 288 5.32 -25.20 6.40
C ASP A 288 4.22 -26.22 6.75
N GLY A 289 3.01 -26.03 6.20
CA GLY A 289 1.86 -26.89 6.45
C GLY A 289 1.08 -26.57 7.72
N GLU A 290 1.39 -25.47 8.41
CA GLU A 290 0.67 -24.96 9.59
C GLU A 290 -0.04 -23.63 9.23
N LEU A 291 -1.17 -23.35 9.88
CA LEU A 291 -1.85 -22.06 9.75
C LEU A 291 -1.42 -21.14 10.88
N ALA A 292 -0.75 -20.05 10.56
CA ALA A 292 -0.40 -19.01 11.52
C ALA A 292 -1.46 -17.91 11.47
N LEU A 293 -2.08 -17.60 12.61
CA LEU A 293 -3.02 -16.48 12.69
C LEU A 293 -2.30 -15.17 12.31
N LYS A 294 -2.81 -14.50 11.28
CA LYS A 294 -2.24 -13.29 10.68
C LYS A 294 -2.89 -12.04 11.27
N ASP A 295 -4.21 -11.96 11.17
CA ASP A 295 -5.01 -10.82 11.56
C ASP A 295 -6.46 -11.24 11.85
N PHE A 296 -7.20 -10.33 12.48
CA PHE A 296 -8.63 -10.48 12.72
C PHE A 296 -9.33 -9.12 12.78
N ALA A 297 -10.64 -9.12 12.54
CA ALA A 297 -11.52 -7.98 12.77
C ALA A 297 -12.85 -8.47 13.33
N ILE A 298 -13.48 -7.66 14.18
CA ILE A 298 -14.86 -7.92 14.62
C ILE A 298 -15.80 -7.54 13.48
N ARG A 299 -16.83 -8.34 13.22
CA ARG A 299 -17.88 -7.97 12.29
C ARG A 299 -18.89 -7.07 12.97
N GLU A 300 -19.00 -5.83 12.50
CA GLU A 300 -20.01 -4.88 12.99
C GLU A 300 -21.43 -5.28 12.61
N VAL A 301 -21.62 -5.88 11.42
CA VAL A 301 -22.92 -6.39 10.97
C VAL A 301 -23.06 -7.85 11.38
N PRO A 302 -23.95 -8.19 12.34
CA PRO A 302 -24.18 -9.56 12.75
C PRO A 302 -24.86 -10.32 11.61
N ASP A 303 -24.27 -11.42 11.18
CA ASP A 303 -24.90 -12.35 10.25
C ASP A 303 -25.24 -13.65 10.98
N SER A 304 -26.54 -13.92 11.11
CA SER A 304 -27.04 -15.17 11.67
C SER A 304 -26.68 -16.42 10.85
N SER A 305 -26.09 -16.24 9.66
CA SER A 305 -25.68 -17.30 8.73
C SER A 305 -24.17 -17.61 8.73
N CYS A 306 -23.35 -16.98 9.58
CA CYS A 306 -21.94 -17.39 9.74
C CYS A 306 -21.86 -18.88 10.09
N SER A 307 -21.38 -19.71 9.17
CA SER A 307 -21.23 -21.17 9.36
C SER A 307 -19.94 -21.55 10.07
N ASP A 308 -18.94 -20.69 9.99
CA ASP A 308 -17.60 -21.01 10.49
C ASP A 308 -17.54 -20.73 11.99
N THR A 309 -16.75 -21.52 12.70
CA THR A 309 -16.68 -21.43 14.16
C THR A 309 -15.24 -21.36 14.64
N LEU A 310 -15.03 -20.59 15.71
CA LEU A 310 -13.80 -20.60 16.48
C LEU A 310 -14.15 -20.86 17.94
N ASN A 311 -13.66 -21.97 18.48
CA ASN A 311 -13.81 -22.35 19.88
C ASN A 311 -12.50 -22.08 20.61
N VAL A 312 -12.46 -21.10 21.49
CA VAL A 312 -11.25 -20.69 22.22
C VAL A 312 -11.37 -21.07 23.69
N SER A 313 -10.38 -21.79 24.22
CA SER A 313 -10.25 -22.05 25.66
C SER A 313 -9.05 -21.30 26.22
N PRO A 314 -9.23 -20.47 27.27
CA PRO A 314 -8.13 -19.73 27.87
C PRO A 314 -7.28 -20.60 28.80
N SER A 315 -6.00 -20.26 28.90
CA SER A 315 -5.05 -20.71 29.91
C SER A 315 -5.29 -19.98 31.23
N ALA A 316 -4.71 -20.49 32.32
CA ALA A 316 -4.80 -19.86 33.64
C ALA A 316 -4.20 -18.44 33.72
N ASP A 317 -3.29 -18.10 32.80
CA ASP A 317 -2.66 -16.79 32.68
C ASP A 317 -3.41 -15.83 31.72
N GLY A 318 -4.56 -16.26 31.17
CA GLY A 318 -5.36 -15.48 30.24
C GLY A 318 -4.92 -15.57 28.76
N THR A 319 -3.87 -16.33 28.45
CA THR A 319 -3.51 -16.65 27.05
C THR A 319 -4.44 -17.70 26.45
N VAL A 320 -4.34 -17.99 25.15
CA VAL A 320 -5.11 -19.09 24.54
C VAL A 320 -4.44 -20.43 24.85
N ALA A 321 -5.15 -21.33 25.53
CA ALA A 321 -4.69 -22.71 25.78
C ALA A 321 -4.93 -23.59 24.57
N THR A 322 -6.15 -23.54 24.02
CA THR A 322 -6.53 -24.20 22.78
C THR A 322 -7.45 -23.31 21.95
N ALA A 323 -7.35 -23.44 20.63
CA ALA A 323 -8.32 -22.88 19.71
C ALA A 323 -8.65 -23.91 18.64
N LEU A 324 -9.93 -24.12 18.36
CA LEU A 324 -10.39 -25.00 17.28
C LEU A 324 -11.18 -24.17 16.27
N TYR A 325 -10.61 -23.99 15.09
CA TYR A 325 -11.22 -23.34 13.95
C TYR A 325 -11.84 -24.40 13.02
N GLN A 326 -13.09 -24.20 12.61
CA GLN A 326 -13.81 -25.13 11.74
C GLN A 326 -14.63 -24.39 10.68
N THR A 327 -14.58 -24.90 9.44
CA THR A 327 -15.43 -24.45 8.33
C THR A 327 -15.85 -25.62 7.45
N ASP A 328 -17.10 -25.58 6.98
CA ASP A 328 -17.65 -26.49 5.97
C ASP A 328 -17.80 -25.79 4.60
N SER A 329 -17.19 -24.61 4.44
CA SER A 329 -17.31 -23.76 3.26
C SER A 329 -15.97 -23.19 2.83
N LEU A 330 -14.91 -24.02 2.92
CA LEU A 330 -13.61 -23.70 2.35
C LEU A 330 -13.61 -23.92 0.84
N PHE A 331 -13.24 -22.89 0.10
CA PHE A 331 -12.94 -22.96 -1.33
C PHE A 331 -11.48 -22.58 -1.59
N VAL A 332 -10.87 -23.21 -2.58
CA VAL A 332 -9.65 -22.67 -3.20
C VAL A 332 -10.09 -21.66 -4.24
N ARG A 333 -9.54 -20.44 -4.22
CA ARG A 333 -9.90 -19.38 -5.18
C ARG A 333 -9.78 -19.89 -6.62
N GLY A 334 -10.83 -19.70 -7.42
CA GLY A 334 -10.94 -20.21 -8.80
C GLY A 334 -11.33 -21.69 -8.92
N SER A 335 -11.42 -22.43 -7.81
CA SER A 335 -11.95 -23.80 -7.77
C SER A 335 -13.45 -23.80 -7.46
N GLY A 336 -14.17 -24.76 -8.04
CA GLY A 336 -15.56 -25.07 -7.66
C GLY A 336 -15.68 -26.16 -6.59
N ILE A 337 -14.56 -26.67 -6.08
CA ILE A 337 -14.52 -27.74 -5.08
C ILE A 337 -14.61 -27.12 -3.69
N ARG A 338 -15.55 -27.62 -2.89
CA ARG A 338 -15.69 -27.27 -1.49
C ARG A 338 -15.03 -28.29 -0.58
N TYR A 339 -14.43 -27.78 0.47
CA TYR A 339 -13.75 -28.55 1.50
C TYR A 339 -14.36 -28.25 2.87
N ARG A 340 -14.33 -29.27 3.73
CA ARG A 340 -14.39 -29.11 5.18
C ARG A 340 -12.96 -28.99 5.69
N LEU A 341 -12.73 -28.06 6.61
CA LEU A 341 -11.44 -27.84 7.27
C LEU A 341 -11.67 -27.75 8.77
N SER A 342 -10.80 -28.42 9.53
CA SER A 342 -10.67 -28.29 10.98
C SER A 342 -9.20 -28.03 11.28
N ALA A 343 -8.90 -26.97 12.02
CA ALA A 343 -7.55 -26.61 12.42
C ALA A 343 -7.52 -26.36 13.93
N GLU A 344 -6.58 -26.97 14.64
CA GLU A 344 -6.44 -26.82 16.09
C GLU A 344 -5.10 -26.21 16.47
N HIS A 345 -5.14 -25.20 17.34
CA HIS A 345 -4.01 -24.72 18.12
C HIS A 345 -4.03 -25.34 19.52
N SER A 346 -2.86 -25.79 20.01
CA SER A 346 -2.67 -26.15 21.42
C SER A 346 -1.35 -25.61 21.97
N ALA A 347 -1.41 -24.82 23.03
CA ALA A 347 -0.24 -24.29 23.72
C ALA A 347 0.67 -25.39 24.30
N THR A 348 0.16 -26.60 24.51
CA THR A 348 0.95 -27.75 24.98
C THR A 348 1.84 -28.36 23.89
N ARG A 349 1.39 -28.29 22.63
CA ARG A 349 2.16 -28.75 21.46
C ARG A 349 3.04 -27.64 20.90
N ARG A 350 2.47 -26.44 20.80
CA ARG A 350 3.06 -25.25 20.15
C ARG A 350 2.93 -24.01 21.05
N PRO A 351 3.79 -23.86 22.07
CA PRO A 351 3.75 -22.70 22.97
C PRO A 351 4.10 -21.39 22.24
N LEU A 352 3.35 -20.31 22.49
CA LEU A 352 3.58 -18.98 21.90
C LEU A 352 5.03 -18.49 21.97
N GLY A 353 5.68 -18.67 23.12
CA GLY A 353 7.06 -18.24 23.36
C GLY A 353 8.11 -18.94 22.48
N GLN A 354 7.74 -20.03 21.80
CA GLN A 354 8.61 -20.77 20.87
C GLN A 354 8.27 -20.50 19.39
N ASN A 355 7.17 -19.80 19.10
CA ASN A 355 6.64 -19.59 17.75
C ASN A 355 6.71 -18.12 17.32
N SER A 356 7.70 -17.36 17.82
CA SER A 356 7.83 -15.92 17.54
C SER A 356 6.58 -15.11 17.93
N GLY A 357 5.77 -15.60 18.88
CA GLY A 357 4.53 -14.97 19.32
C GLY A 357 3.30 -15.27 18.45
N LEU A 358 3.41 -16.16 17.46
CA LEU A 358 2.30 -16.54 16.59
C LEU A 358 1.47 -17.69 17.15
N TYR A 359 0.15 -17.61 17.00
CA TYR A 359 -0.76 -18.73 17.21
C TYR A 359 -0.73 -19.64 15.98
N LEU A 360 -0.07 -20.79 16.13
CA LEU A 360 0.03 -21.81 15.08
C LEU A 360 -1.03 -22.89 15.29
N PHE A 361 -1.84 -23.12 14.26
CA PHE A 361 -2.75 -24.24 14.18
C PHE A 361 -2.01 -25.38 13.46
N ASP A 362 -1.58 -26.36 14.25
CA ASP A 362 -0.61 -27.39 13.87
C ASP A 362 -1.26 -28.75 13.56
N ASN A 363 -2.52 -28.91 13.96
CA ASN A 363 -3.30 -30.10 13.66
C ASN A 363 -4.41 -29.72 12.68
N ILE A 364 -4.16 -29.93 11.40
CA ILE A 364 -5.04 -29.56 10.30
C ILE A 364 -5.60 -30.81 9.64
N GLU A 365 -6.92 -30.93 9.62
CA GLU A 365 -7.67 -31.97 8.92
C GLU A 365 -8.56 -31.31 7.87
N PHE A 366 -8.56 -31.84 6.65
CA PHE A 366 -9.47 -31.39 5.60
C PHE A 366 -9.97 -32.56 4.76
N GLU A 367 -11.18 -32.41 4.24
CA GLU A 367 -11.80 -33.38 3.32
C GLU A 367 -12.64 -32.67 2.27
N ILE A 368 -12.76 -33.29 1.08
CA ILE A 368 -13.65 -32.83 0.02
C ILE A 368 -15.08 -33.22 0.41
N ILE A 369 -16.01 -32.28 0.32
CA ILE A 369 -17.41 -32.50 0.73
C ILE A 369 -18.43 -32.43 -0.41
N ASP A 370 -17.98 -32.22 -1.65
CA ASP A 370 -18.79 -32.21 -2.87
C ASP A 370 -18.53 -33.41 -3.80
#